data_AF-A0A7V0W916-F1
#
_entry.id   AF-A0A7V0W916-F1
#
_cell.length_a   1.000
_cell.length_b   1.000
_cell.length_c   1.000
_cell.angle_alpha   90.00
_cell.angle_beta   90.00
_cell.angle_gamma   90.00
#
_symmetry.space_group_name_H-M   'P 1'
#
loop_
_entity.id
_entity.type
_entity.pdbx_description
1 polymer ?
#
loop_
_entity_poly.entity_id
_entity_poly.type
_entity_poly.pdbx_seq_one_letter_code
_entity_poly.pdbx_strand_id
1 'polypeptide(L)'
;MKTVFLKYLKYALIGVAILFIIVLAFGLALLLNWPLWMGIFILLLFLVIGIGVFMVRRILLKRREEKFVQQVIEQDESNLKTLTGKERDELKELQNRWKEAVETLRKSHLRKYGNPLYVLPWYLVLGESGSGKTTAIQSARLSSPFAEVTRTSGLSGTKNCDWWFFEQAIILDTAGRYAIPIEEGRDKEEWQRFLSLLIRYRRKEPINGLIVTIAADKLLQGSL
;
A
#
# COMPACT_ATOMS: atom_id res chain seq x y z
N MET A 1 -22.01 8.04 -7.19
CA MET A 1 -23.06 8.90 -6.60
C MET A 1 -23.10 8.87 -5.07
N LYS A 2 -23.16 7.70 -4.41
CA LYS A 2 -23.25 7.59 -2.94
C LYS A 2 -22.10 8.29 -2.18
N THR A 3 -20.85 8.14 -2.63
CA THR A 3 -19.66 8.73 -1.98
C THR A 3 -19.59 10.26 -2.07
N VAL A 4 -20.15 10.83 -3.14
CA VAL A 4 -20.23 12.28 -3.35
C VAL A 4 -21.34 12.87 -2.47
N PHE A 5 -22.50 12.22 -2.43
CA PHE A 5 -23.63 12.59 -1.55
C PHE A 5 -23.25 12.57 -0.06
N LEU A 6 -22.56 11.53 0.39
CA LEU A 6 -22.05 11.41 1.77
C LEU A 6 -21.06 12.52 2.14
N LYS A 7 -20.26 13.01 1.18
CA LYS A 7 -19.37 14.16 1.42
C LYS A 7 -20.17 15.45 1.63
N TYR A 8 -21.12 15.76 0.75
CA TYR A 8 -21.94 16.97 0.89
C TYR A 8 -22.79 16.97 2.16
N LEU A 9 -23.40 15.83 2.51
CA LEU A 9 -24.15 15.68 3.77
C LEU A 9 -23.27 15.94 5.00
N LYS A 10 -22.03 15.46 4.98
CA LYS A 10 -21.06 15.70 6.06
C LYS A 10 -20.72 17.19 6.20
N TYR A 11 -20.48 17.90 5.09
CA TYR A 11 -20.20 19.34 5.14
C TYR A 11 -21.42 20.15 5.59
N ALA A 12 -22.62 19.77 5.17
CA ALA A 12 -23.86 20.40 5.61
C ALA A 12 -24.08 20.25 7.14
N LEU A 13 -23.90 19.04 7.68
CA LEU A 13 -24.01 18.79 9.12
C LEU A 13 -22.98 19.58 9.94
N ILE A 14 -21.74 19.71 9.43
CA ILE A 14 -20.70 20.54 10.07
C ILE A 14 -21.12 22.01 10.07
N GLY A 15 -21.64 22.52 8.95
CA GLY A 15 -22.14 23.90 8.86
C GLY A 15 -23.26 24.20 9.84
N VAL A 16 -24.25 23.29 9.95
CA VAL A 16 -25.35 23.42 10.92
C VAL A 16 -24.84 23.39 12.36
N ALA A 17 -23.90 22.52 12.68
CA ALA A 17 -23.31 22.45 14.02
C ALA A 17 -22.55 23.74 14.39
N ILE A 18 -21.80 24.33 13.45
CA ILE A 18 -21.11 25.61 13.66
C ILE A 18 -22.11 26.72 13.91
N LEU A 19 -23.17 26.81 13.10
CA LEU A 19 -24.22 27.81 13.27
C LEU A 19 -24.92 27.67 14.63
N PHE A 20 -25.21 26.44 15.05
CA PHE A 20 -25.82 26.15 16.35
C PHE A 20 -24.92 26.60 17.52
N ILE A 21 -23.60 26.36 17.43
CA ILE A 21 -22.63 26.81 18.44
C ILE A 21 -22.57 28.35 18.50
N ILE A 22 -22.64 29.04 17.36
CA ILE A 22 -22.66 30.50 17.30
C ILE A 22 -23.93 31.07 17.97
N VAL A 23 -25.09 30.51 17.64
CA VAL A 23 -26.38 30.93 18.22
C VAL A 23 -26.41 30.65 19.72
N LEU A 24 -25.91 29.49 20.18
CA LEU A 24 -25.79 29.17 21.60
C LEU A 24 -24.84 30.13 22.34
N ALA A 25 -23.66 30.41 21.78
CA ALA A 25 -22.67 31.27 22.44
C ALA A 25 -23.18 32.71 22.60
N PHE A 26 -23.79 33.29 21.56
CA PHE A 26 -24.38 34.62 21.63
C PHE A 26 -25.69 34.66 22.43
N GLY A 27 -26.53 33.63 22.30
CA GLY A 27 -27.77 33.51 23.06
C GLY A 27 -27.53 33.42 24.57
N LEU A 28 -26.55 32.63 24.99
CA LEU A 28 -26.14 32.51 26.40
C LEU A 28 -25.56 33.82 26.94
N ALA A 29 -24.75 34.52 26.13
CA ALA A 29 -24.19 35.80 26.51
C ALA A 29 -25.28 36.86 26.74
N LEU A 30 -26.29 36.91 25.87
CA LEU A 30 -27.44 37.83 26.01
C LEU A 30 -28.34 37.46 27.20
N LEU A 31 -28.63 36.16 27.41
CA LEU A 31 -29.47 35.68 28.52
C LEU A 31 -28.86 35.96 29.90
N LEU A 32 -27.53 35.90 30.02
CA LEU A 32 -26.82 36.13 31.28
C LEU A 32 -26.39 37.60 31.48
N ASN A 33 -26.81 38.52 30.59
CA ASN A 33 -26.33 39.91 30.51
C ASN A 33 -24.80 40.02 30.48
N TRP A 34 -24.14 39.02 29.91
CA TRP A 34 -22.69 39.04 29.74
C TRP A 34 -22.30 39.96 28.59
N PRO A 35 -21.16 40.63 28.71
CA PRO A 35 -20.62 41.39 27.61
C PRO A 35 -20.39 40.51 26.37
N LEU A 36 -20.73 41.02 25.17
CA LEU A 36 -20.64 40.27 23.91
C LEU A 36 -19.24 39.72 23.61
N TRP A 37 -18.19 40.33 24.17
CA TRP A 37 -16.82 39.85 24.03
C TRP A 37 -16.59 38.46 24.65
N MET A 38 -17.36 38.07 25.67
CA MET A 38 -17.34 36.71 26.22
C MET A 38 -17.80 35.66 25.20
N GLY A 39 -18.78 35.99 24.34
CA GLY A 39 -19.23 35.11 23.25
C GLY A 39 -18.12 34.84 22.22
N ILE A 40 -17.29 35.84 21.95
CA ILE A 40 -16.12 35.71 21.05
C ILE A 40 -15.08 34.76 21.65
N PHE A 41 -14.82 34.85 22.96
CA PHE A 41 -13.89 33.93 23.64
C PHE A 41 -14.37 32.47 23.61
N ILE A 42 -15.68 32.24 23.79
CA ILE A 42 -16.27 30.90 23.68
C ILE A 42 -16.10 30.35 22.26
N LEU A 43 -16.33 31.17 21.24
CA LEU A 43 -16.11 30.76 19.84
C LEU A 43 -14.65 30.44 19.53
N LEU A 44 -13.71 31.25 20.02
CA LEU A 44 -12.28 30.99 19.87
C LEU A 44 -11.86 29.70 20.58
N LEU A 45 -12.42 29.41 21.75
CA LEU A 45 -12.16 28.16 22.46
C LEU A 45 -12.61 26.94 21.64
N PHE A 46 -13.83 26.96 21.10
CA PHE A 46 -14.32 25.88 20.24
C PHE A 46 -13.52 25.75 18.94
N LEU A 47 -13.07 26.86 18.36
CA LEU A 47 -12.19 26.87 17.19
C LEU A 47 -10.86 26.16 17.48
N VAL A 48 -10.20 26.51 18.58
CA VAL A 48 -8.93 25.91 19.01
C VAL A 48 -9.10 24.42 19.29
N ILE A 49 -10.16 24.03 20.01
CA ILE A 49 -10.48 22.61 20.27
C ILE A 49 -10.72 21.87 18.95
N GLY A 50 -11.47 22.45 18.01
CA GLY A 50 -11.73 21.86 16.70
C GLY A 50 -10.46 21.63 15.89
N ILE A 51 -9.55 22.61 15.84
CA ILE A 51 -8.24 22.50 15.19
C ILE A 51 -7.39 21.41 15.86
N GLY A 52 -7.37 21.38 17.20
CA GLY A 52 -6.66 20.37 17.98
C GLY A 52 -7.15 18.95 17.67
N VAL A 53 -8.46 18.71 17.72
CA VAL A 53 -9.08 17.42 17.39
C VAL A 53 -8.80 17.03 15.93
N PHE A 54 -8.86 17.98 14.99
CA PHE A 54 -8.55 17.72 13.59
C PHE A 54 -7.09 17.29 13.39
N MET A 55 -6.14 18.00 14.00
CA MET A 55 -4.72 17.63 13.96
C MET A 55 -4.47 16.26 14.60
N VAL A 56 -5.03 16.00 15.78
CA VAL A 56 -4.89 14.72 16.48
C VAL A 56 -5.48 13.58 15.65
N ARG A 57 -6.68 13.73 15.08
CA ARG A 57 -7.27 12.72 14.19
C ARG A 57 -6.41 12.45 12.97
N ARG A 58 -5.87 13.48 12.34
CA ARG A 58 -5.00 13.35 11.17
C ARG A 58 -3.71 12.59 11.52
N ILE A 59 -3.14 12.84 12.68
CA ILE A 59 -1.94 12.15 13.17
C ILE A 59 -2.25 10.70 13.55
N LEU A 60 -3.34 10.44 14.26
CA LEU A 60 -3.72 9.10 14.71
C LEU A 60 -4.05 8.16 13.54
N LEU A 61 -4.75 8.64 12.52
CA LEU A 61 -5.04 7.85 11.32
C LEU A 61 -3.75 7.43 10.61
N LYS A 62 -2.81 8.38 10.46
CA LYS A 62 -1.50 8.13 9.87
C LYS A 62 -0.63 7.18 10.71
N ARG A 63 -0.74 7.27 12.05
CA ARG A 63 0.02 6.43 13.01
C ARG A 63 -0.51 5.00 13.13
N ARG A 64 -1.80 4.75 12.93
CA ARG A 64 -2.36 3.38 12.94
C ARG A 64 -1.78 2.54 11.80
N GLU A 65 -1.64 3.15 10.63
CA GLU A 65 -0.95 2.55 9.50
C GLU A 65 0.56 2.38 9.75
N GLU A 66 1.19 3.21 10.60
CA GLU A 66 2.63 3.10 10.93
C GLU A 66 2.89 1.88 11.81
N LYS A 67 2.04 1.68 12.82
CA LYS A 67 2.20 0.60 13.79
C LYS A 67 2.04 -0.78 13.17
N PHE A 68 1.07 -0.96 12.26
CA PHE A 68 0.92 -2.25 11.55
C PHE A 68 2.17 -2.60 10.74
N VAL A 69 2.71 -1.62 10.00
CA VAL A 69 3.93 -1.83 9.20
C VAL A 69 5.14 -2.10 10.09
N GLN A 70 5.29 -1.36 11.19
CA GLN A 70 6.39 -1.59 12.12
C GLN A 70 6.29 -2.96 12.80
N GLN A 71 5.10 -3.37 13.23
CA GLN A 71 4.88 -4.71 13.82
C GLN A 71 5.21 -5.83 12.82
N VAL A 72 4.78 -5.69 11.57
CA VAL A 72 5.08 -6.67 10.51
C VAL A 72 6.58 -6.75 10.23
N ILE A 73 7.29 -5.61 10.22
CA ILE A 73 8.75 -5.56 10.01
C ILE A 73 9.51 -6.09 11.23
N GLU A 74 9.11 -5.73 12.45
CA GLU A 74 9.75 -6.17 13.70
C GLU A 74 9.59 -7.69 13.92
N GLN A 75 8.41 -8.22 13.61
CA GLN A 75 8.16 -9.66 13.64
C GLN A 75 9.06 -10.40 12.66
N ASP A 76 9.22 -9.89 11.44
CA ASP A 76 10.12 -10.47 10.44
C ASP A 76 11.60 -10.43 10.89
N GLU A 77 12.05 -9.32 11.46
CA GLU A 77 13.41 -9.19 12.02
C GLU A 77 13.68 -10.11 13.21
N SER A 78 12.66 -10.39 14.04
CA SER A 78 12.78 -11.36 15.14
C SER A 78 12.86 -12.81 14.65
N ASN A 79 12.07 -13.18 13.63
CA ASN A 79 12.08 -14.51 13.04
C ASN A 79 13.40 -14.81 12.31
N LEU A 80 14.06 -13.80 11.73
CA LEU A 80 15.38 -13.94 11.10
C LEU A 80 16.47 -14.48 12.04
N LYS A 81 16.32 -14.30 13.36
CA LYS A 81 17.30 -14.78 14.35
C LYS A 81 17.15 -16.27 14.68
N THR A 82 16.02 -16.87 14.34
CA THR A 82 15.70 -18.28 14.66
C THR A 82 15.83 -19.22 13.47
N LEU A 83 16.11 -18.71 12.27
CA LEU A 83 16.18 -19.50 11.04
C LEU A 83 17.48 -20.29 10.89
N THR A 84 17.39 -21.41 10.18
CA THR A 84 18.55 -22.21 9.79
C THR A 84 19.41 -21.48 8.76
N GLY A 85 20.67 -21.92 8.56
CA GLY A 85 21.62 -21.25 7.67
C GLY A 85 21.12 -21.10 6.22
N LYS A 86 20.47 -22.15 5.69
CA LYS A 86 19.95 -22.15 4.31
C LYS A 86 18.77 -21.20 4.13
N GLU A 87 17.79 -21.23 5.03
CA GLU A 87 16.63 -20.33 4.99
C GLU A 87 17.06 -18.86 5.11
N ARG A 88 18.04 -18.58 5.98
CA ARG A 88 18.58 -17.23 6.14
C ARG A 88 19.21 -16.70 4.85
N ASP A 89 19.88 -17.56 4.08
CA ASP A 89 20.51 -17.14 2.82
C ASP A 89 19.49 -16.92 1.70
N GLU A 90 18.47 -17.77 1.60
CA GLU A 90 17.33 -17.58 0.68
C GLU A 90 16.61 -16.24 0.95
N LEU A 91 16.42 -15.88 2.22
CA LEU A 91 15.82 -14.60 2.60
C LEU A 91 16.70 -13.40 2.32
N LYS A 92 18.01 -13.49 2.58
CA LYS A 92 18.95 -12.43 2.20
C LYS A 92 18.93 -12.23 0.68
N GLU A 93 18.84 -13.30 -0.10
CA GLU A 93 18.73 -13.22 -1.55
C GLU A 93 17.45 -12.47 -1.95
N LEU A 94 16.30 -12.81 -1.36
CA LEU A 94 15.03 -12.10 -1.57
C LEU A 94 15.15 -10.59 -1.24
N GLN A 95 15.69 -10.26 -0.07
CA GLN A 95 15.88 -8.87 0.36
C GLN A 95 16.84 -8.10 -0.54
N ASN A 96 17.93 -8.73 -0.97
CA ASN A 96 18.93 -8.12 -1.84
C ASN A 96 18.35 -7.82 -3.23
N ARG A 97 17.64 -8.78 -3.84
CA ARG A 97 16.97 -8.56 -5.14
C ARG A 97 15.93 -7.45 -5.06
N TRP A 98 15.16 -7.40 -3.97
CA TRP A 98 14.20 -6.33 -3.73
C TRP A 98 14.87 -4.96 -3.64
N LYS A 99 15.96 -4.88 -2.87
CA LYS A 99 16.74 -3.66 -2.68
C LYS A 99 17.32 -3.18 -4.01
N GLU A 100 17.89 -4.09 -4.79
CA GLU A 100 18.44 -3.81 -6.12
C GLU A 100 17.37 -3.24 -7.06
N ALA A 101 16.21 -3.89 -7.16
CA ALA A 101 15.10 -3.42 -7.99
C ALA A 101 14.61 -2.02 -7.58
N VAL A 102 14.48 -1.76 -6.27
CA VAL A 102 14.12 -0.44 -5.74
C VAL A 102 15.18 0.62 -6.04
N GLU A 103 16.47 0.27 -5.94
CA GLU A 103 17.57 1.18 -6.27
C GLU A 103 17.61 1.53 -7.75
N THR A 104 17.41 0.53 -8.63
CA THR A 104 17.26 0.73 -10.07
C THR A 104 16.13 1.71 -10.35
N LEU A 105 14.96 1.52 -9.72
CA LEU A 105 13.84 2.43 -9.86
C LEU A 105 14.16 3.85 -9.37
N ARG A 106 14.82 3.99 -8.21
CA ARG A 106 15.22 5.28 -7.64
C ARG A 106 16.22 6.05 -8.50
N LYS A 107 17.10 5.33 -9.21
CA LYS A 107 18.12 5.91 -10.11
C LYS A 107 17.58 6.20 -11.52
N SER A 108 16.37 5.71 -11.86
CA SER A 108 15.75 5.91 -13.16
C SER A 108 15.34 7.37 -13.45
N HIS A 109 15.03 7.65 -14.72
CA HIS A 109 14.51 8.95 -15.16
C HIS A 109 13.18 9.35 -14.49
N LEU A 110 12.47 8.42 -13.85
CA LEU A 110 11.22 8.70 -13.13
C LEU A 110 11.41 9.72 -12.01
N ARG A 111 12.64 9.90 -11.51
CA ARG A 111 12.96 10.93 -10.50
C ARG A 111 12.64 12.35 -10.98
N LYS A 112 12.62 12.59 -12.30
CA LYS A 112 12.23 13.88 -12.89
C LYS A 112 10.74 14.17 -12.72
N TYR A 113 9.91 13.14 -12.55
CA TYR A 113 8.44 13.24 -12.45
C TYR A 113 7.93 13.13 -11.00
N GLY A 114 8.82 12.93 -10.02
CA GLY A 114 8.44 12.83 -8.60
C GLY A 114 9.21 11.74 -7.86
N ASN A 115 8.60 11.16 -6.83
CA ASN A 115 9.17 10.01 -6.13
C ASN A 115 9.04 8.76 -7.03
N PRO A 116 10.15 8.17 -7.53
CA PRO A 116 10.11 7.08 -8.51
C PRO A 116 9.26 5.88 -8.10
N LEU A 117 9.14 5.61 -6.79
CA LEU A 117 8.33 4.51 -6.24
C LEU A 117 6.82 4.73 -6.40
N TYR A 118 6.38 5.94 -6.73
CA TYR A 118 4.98 6.33 -6.82
C TYR A 118 4.63 7.02 -8.15
N VAL A 119 5.56 7.08 -9.12
CA VAL A 119 5.27 7.62 -10.45
C VAL A 119 4.48 6.63 -11.29
N LEU A 120 4.87 5.35 -11.26
CA LEU A 120 4.21 4.29 -12.02
C LEU A 120 3.34 3.41 -11.10
N PRO A 121 2.20 2.91 -11.59
CA PRO A 121 1.39 1.93 -10.87
C PRO A 121 2.08 0.56 -10.81
N TRP A 122 1.96 -0.14 -9.68
CA TRP A 122 2.48 -1.49 -9.50
C TRP A 122 1.36 -2.52 -9.56
N TYR A 123 1.55 -3.56 -10.36
CA TYR A 123 0.62 -4.69 -10.48
C TYR A 123 1.30 -5.96 -10.01
N LEU A 124 0.62 -6.70 -9.14
CA LEU A 124 1.05 -8.03 -8.71
C LEU A 124 0.36 -9.09 -9.57
N VAL A 125 1.11 -10.04 -10.11
CA VAL A 125 0.55 -11.18 -10.86
C VAL A 125 0.63 -12.43 -9.99
N LEU A 126 -0.52 -13.05 -9.73
CA LEU A 126 -0.68 -14.20 -8.84
C LEU A 126 -1.47 -15.31 -9.54
N GLY A 127 -1.18 -16.56 -9.19
CA GLY A 127 -1.83 -17.74 -9.74
C GLY A 127 -0.93 -18.95 -9.62
N GLU A 128 -1.50 -20.14 -9.74
CA GLU A 128 -0.80 -21.41 -9.57
C GLU A 128 0.42 -21.54 -10.50
N SER A 129 1.38 -22.37 -10.13
CA SER A 129 2.47 -22.79 -11.01
C SER A 129 1.92 -23.30 -12.35
N GLY A 130 2.48 -22.82 -13.47
CA GLY A 130 2.03 -23.24 -14.80
C GLY A 130 0.79 -22.51 -15.36
N SER A 131 0.13 -21.63 -14.61
CA SER A 131 -1.03 -20.83 -15.08
C SER A 131 -0.73 -19.81 -16.19
N GLY A 132 0.51 -19.70 -16.67
CA GLY A 132 0.90 -18.81 -17.76
C GLY A 132 1.24 -17.37 -17.37
N LYS A 133 1.45 -17.06 -16.08
CA LYS A 133 1.83 -15.72 -15.57
C LYS A 133 2.92 -15.03 -16.40
N THR A 134 4.11 -15.61 -16.41
CA THR A 134 5.28 -15.07 -17.10
C THR A 134 5.05 -14.99 -18.62
N THR A 135 4.43 -16.03 -19.20
CA THR A 135 4.12 -16.09 -20.64
C THR A 135 3.14 -14.98 -21.06
N ALA A 136 2.13 -14.69 -20.24
CA ALA A 136 1.18 -13.62 -20.49
C ALA A 136 1.86 -12.24 -20.47
N ILE A 137 2.75 -11.99 -19.49
CA ILE A 137 3.52 -10.75 -19.41
C ILE A 137 4.43 -10.58 -20.63
N GLN A 138 5.16 -11.64 -21.02
CA GLN A 138 6.01 -11.61 -22.21
C GLN A 138 5.22 -11.36 -23.50
N SER A 139 4.04 -11.98 -23.61
CA SER A 139 3.20 -11.89 -24.81
C SER A 139 2.43 -10.58 -24.92
N ALA A 140 2.33 -9.81 -23.82
CA ALA A 140 1.59 -8.54 -23.78
C ALA A 140 2.24 -7.41 -24.60
N ARG A 141 3.47 -7.58 -25.10
CA ARG A 141 4.19 -6.61 -25.96
C ARG A 141 4.18 -5.17 -25.40
N LEU A 142 4.29 -5.04 -24.08
CA LEU A 142 4.32 -3.75 -23.41
C LEU A 142 5.68 -3.07 -23.67
N SER A 143 5.66 -1.77 -23.96
CA SER A 143 6.88 -0.98 -24.17
C SER A 143 7.72 -0.93 -22.90
N SER A 144 9.01 -1.25 -23.03
CA SER A 144 10.00 -1.15 -21.95
C SER A 144 10.95 0.01 -22.23
N PRO A 145 11.12 0.96 -21.30
CA PRO A 145 12.12 2.02 -21.42
C PRO A 145 13.54 1.51 -21.14
N PHE A 146 13.66 0.24 -20.73
CA PHE A 146 14.92 -0.47 -20.54
C PHE A 146 15.16 -1.34 -21.79
N ALA A 147 16.30 -1.13 -22.46
CA ALA A 147 16.63 -1.75 -23.76
C ALA A 147 16.62 -3.29 -23.74
N GLU A 148 16.82 -3.87 -22.56
CA GLU A 148 16.42 -5.22 -22.22
C GLU A 148 15.37 -5.11 -21.12
N VAL A 149 14.26 -5.84 -21.24
CA VAL A 149 13.35 -6.05 -20.11
C VAL A 149 14.21 -6.65 -19.00
N THR A 150 14.63 -5.82 -18.05
CA THR A 150 15.58 -6.23 -17.02
C THR A 150 14.82 -7.09 -16.04
N ARG A 151 14.69 -8.38 -16.36
CA ARG A 151 14.39 -9.41 -15.39
C ARG A 151 15.54 -9.37 -14.39
N THR A 152 15.26 -8.94 -13.17
CA THR A 152 16.23 -8.96 -12.07
C THR A 152 16.47 -10.38 -11.52
N SER A 153 16.38 -11.42 -12.37
CA SER A 153 16.42 -12.83 -11.99
C SER A 153 16.88 -13.76 -13.14
N GLY A 154 17.71 -14.74 -12.76
CA GLY A 154 18.45 -15.64 -13.65
C GLY A 154 17.63 -16.70 -14.40
N LEU A 155 18.31 -17.42 -15.29
CA LEU A 155 17.81 -18.30 -16.36
C LEU A 155 16.85 -19.47 -15.95
N SER A 156 16.51 -19.65 -14.67
CA SER A 156 15.73 -20.79 -14.19
C SER A 156 14.53 -20.35 -13.36
N GLY A 157 13.37 -20.22 -14.02
CA GLY A 157 12.05 -19.99 -13.42
C GLY A 157 11.93 -18.75 -12.50
N THR A 158 10.69 -18.39 -12.16
CA THR A 158 10.44 -17.36 -11.14
C THR A 158 10.66 -17.98 -9.76
N LYS A 159 11.87 -17.80 -9.20
CA LYS A 159 12.22 -18.33 -7.87
C LYS A 159 11.35 -17.73 -6.77
N ASN A 160 11.12 -16.42 -6.77
CA ASN A 160 10.34 -15.74 -5.75
C ASN A 160 9.46 -14.66 -6.38
N CYS A 161 10.08 -13.63 -6.95
CA CYS A 161 9.42 -12.59 -7.71
C CYS A 161 10.36 -11.98 -8.74
N ASP A 162 9.87 -11.84 -9.97
CA ASP A 162 10.57 -11.17 -11.04
C ASP A 162 9.98 -9.78 -11.25
N TRP A 163 10.84 -8.78 -11.39
CA TRP A 163 10.43 -7.40 -11.63
C TRP A 163 10.43 -7.12 -13.12
N TRP A 164 9.33 -6.57 -13.59
CA TRP A 164 9.15 -6.13 -14.97
C TRP A 164 8.90 -4.64 -14.99
N PHE A 165 9.82 -3.90 -15.60
CA PHE A 165 9.76 -2.45 -15.67
C PHE A 165 9.29 -2.02 -17.07
N PHE A 166 8.05 -1.53 -17.17
CA PHE A 166 7.48 -0.97 -18.40
C PHE A 166 7.39 0.55 -18.31
N GLU A 167 7.07 1.19 -19.44
CA GLU A 167 6.97 2.65 -19.51
C GLU A 167 5.80 3.19 -18.67
N GLN A 168 4.70 2.44 -18.59
CA GLN A 168 3.46 2.86 -17.93
C GLN A 168 3.15 2.08 -16.65
N ALA A 169 3.90 1.03 -16.31
CA ALA A 169 3.63 0.19 -15.14
C ALA A 169 4.85 -0.61 -14.68
N ILE A 170 4.82 -1.04 -13.43
CA ILE A 170 5.73 -2.07 -12.90
C ILE A 170 4.90 -3.32 -12.62
N ILE A 171 5.35 -4.47 -13.14
CA ILE A 171 4.70 -5.76 -12.89
C ILE A 171 5.61 -6.62 -12.01
N LEU A 172 5.03 -7.14 -10.93
CA LEU A 172 5.64 -8.09 -10.02
C LEU A 172 5.10 -9.48 -10.36
N ASP A 173 5.89 -10.28 -11.07
CA ASP A 173 5.55 -11.66 -11.42
C ASP A 173 5.98 -12.59 -10.30
N THR A 174 5.03 -13.26 -9.64
CA THR A 174 5.30 -14.07 -8.45
C THR A 174 5.46 -15.55 -8.74
N ALA A 175 6.19 -16.26 -7.87
CA ALA A 175 6.23 -17.72 -7.90
C ALA A 175 4.83 -18.31 -7.66
N GLY A 176 4.48 -19.36 -8.41
CA GLY A 176 3.16 -19.99 -8.32
C GLY A 176 2.82 -20.58 -6.94
N ARG A 177 3.84 -20.97 -6.18
CA ARG A 177 3.69 -21.48 -4.80
C ARG A 177 3.16 -20.44 -3.81
N TYR A 178 3.20 -19.15 -4.14
CA TYR A 178 2.56 -18.13 -3.32
C TYR A 178 1.04 -18.13 -3.46
N ALA A 179 0.50 -18.62 -4.59
CA ALA A 179 -0.94 -18.82 -4.75
C ALA A 179 -1.39 -20.16 -4.16
N ILE A 180 -0.66 -21.24 -4.47
CA ILE A 180 -0.93 -22.60 -3.99
C ILE A 180 0.36 -23.15 -3.37
N PRO A 181 0.51 -23.07 -2.03
CA PRO A 181 1.71 -23.56 -1.32
C PRO A 181 2.01 -25.03 -1.60
N ILE A 182 3.29 -25.34 -1.82
CA ILE A 182 3.80 -26.71 -1.92
C ILE A 182 4.24 -27.16 -0.51
N GLU A 183 4.92 -26.28 0.21
CA GLU A 183 5.31 -26.47 1.60
C GLU A 183 4.60 -25.42 2.46
N GLU A 184 3.46 -25.78 3.05
CA GLU A 184 2.55 -24.82 3.71
C GLU A 184 3.24 -23.86 4.68
N GLY A 185 4.13 -24.35 5.55
CA GLY A 185 4.82 -23.50 6.51
C GLY A 185 5.78 -22.52 5.84
N ARG A 186 6.74 -23.07 5.07
CA ARG A 186 7.83 -22.30 4.46
C ARG A 186 7.32 -21.30 3.42
N ASP A 187 6.43 -21.73 2.52
CA ASP A 187 5.94 -20.89 1.43
C ASP A 187 5.05 -19.75 1.94
N LYS A 188 4.22 -20.02 2.97
CA LYS A 188 3.44 -18.95 3.62
C LYS A 188 4.36 -17.95 4.31
N GLU A 189 5.42 -18.41 4.94
CA GLU A 189 6.38 -17.53 5.63
C GLU A 189 7.14 -16.64 4.62
N GLU A 190 7.69 -17.22 3.54
CA GLU A 190 8.34 -16.47 2.46
C GLU A 190 7.38 -15.45 1.82
N TRP A 191 6.11 -15.83 1.63
CA TRP A 191 5.08 -14.93 1.12
C TRP A 191 4.79 -13.75 2.06
N GLN A 192 4.68 -13.99 3.37
CA GLN A 192 4.52 -12.89 4.35
C GLN A 192 5.70 -11.92 4.29
N ARG A 193 6.93 -12.43 4.15
CA ARG A 193 8.14 -11.60 4.04
C ARG A 193 8.18 -10.77 2.77
N PHE A 194 7.79 -11.36 1.65
CA PHE A 194 7.60 -10.63 0.40
C PHE A 194 6.63 -9.45 0.59
N LEU A 195 5.48 -9.69 1.24
CA LEU A 195 4.50 -8.63 1.54
C LEU A 195 5.06 -7.58 2.51
N SER A 196 5.84 -7.99 3.51
CA SER A 196 6.55 -7.08 4.42
C SER A 196 7.49 -6.15 3.66
N LEU A 197 8.25 -6.67 2.68
CA LEU A 197 9.13 -5.86 1.84
C LEU A 197 8.35 -4.88 0.97
N LEU A 198 7.26 -5.33 0.35
CA LEU A 198 6.38 -4.50 -0.45
C LEU A 198 5.86 -3.29 0.35
N ILE A 199 5.36 -3.55 1.55
CA ILE A 199 4.84 -2.52 2.45
C ILE A 199 5.97 -1.63 3.01
N ARG A 200 7.14 -2.19 3.32
CA ARG A 200 8.32 -1.44 3.81
C ARG A 200 8.79 -0.41 2.80
N TYR A 201 8.88 -0.78 1.52
CA TYR A 201 9.42 0.11 0.49
C TYR A 201 8.36 1.02 -0.16
N ARG A 202 7.09 0.59 -0.24
CA ARG A 202 6.02 1.33 -0.92
C ARG A 202 4.76 1.49 -0.06
N ARG A 203 4.94 1.96 1.17
CA ARG A 203 3.89 1.99 2.20
C ARG A 203 2.57 2.69 1.84
N LYS A 204 2.58 3.79 1.08
CA LYS A 204 1.34 4.55 0.80
C LYS A 204 0.40 3.83 -0.16
N GLU A 205 0.98 3.09 -1.10
CA GLU A 205 0.28 2.36 -2.14
C GLU A 205 1.11 1.09 -2.37
N PRO A 206 0.96 0.01 -1.59
CA PRO A 206 1.80 -1.19 -1.79
C PRO A 206 1.65 -1.75 -3.22
N ILE A 207 0.42 -1.88 -3.71
CA ILE A 207 0.08 -2.20 -5.10
C ILE A 207 -1.08 -1.32 -5.58
N ASN A 208 -1.20 -1.16 -6.89
CA ASN A 208 -2.34 -0.48 -7.54
C ASN A 208 -3.32 -1.47 -8.16
N GLY A 209 -2.91 -2.71 -8.40
CA GLY A 209 -3.80 -3.77 -8.86
C GLY A 209 -3.25 -5.17 -8.64
N LEU A 210 -4.15 -6.15 -8.63
CA LEU A 210 -3.86 -7.57 -8.57
C LEU A 210 -4.37 -8.22 -9.86
N ILE A 211 -3.52 -8.96 -10.54
CA ILE A 211 -3.84 -9.75 -11.72
C ILE A 211 -3.83 -11.21 -11.29
N VAL A 212 -4.98 -11.87 -11.37
CA VAL A 212 -5.11 -13.29 -11.05
C VAL A 212 -5.13 -14.08 -12.35
N THR A 213 -4.26 -15.08 -12.43
CA THR A 213 -4.14 -15.98 -13.57
C THR A 213 -4.71 -17.34 -13.20
N ILE A 214 -5.59 -17.84 -14.05
CA ILE A 214 -6.24 -19.14 -13.90
C ILE A 214 -6.09 -19.88 -15.21
N ALA A 215 -5.65 -21.13 -15.14
CA ALA A 215 -5.49 -21.97 -16.31
C ALA A 215 -6.86 -22.33 -16.89
N ALA A 216 -7.06 -22.13 -18.20
CA ALA A 216 -8.35 -22.30 -18.84
C ALA A 216 -8.84 -23.77 -18.82
N ASP A 217 -7.91 -24.71 -18.93
CA ASP A 217 -8.15 -26.15 -18.79
C ASP A 217 -8.67 -26.51 -17.39
N LYS A 218 -8.13 -25.89 -16.33
CA LYS A 218 -8.65 -26.06 -14.95
C LYS A 218 -10.05 -25.48 -14.78
N LEU A 219 -10.30 -24.31 -15.35
CA LEU A 219 -11.64 -23.70 -15.33
C LEU A 219 -12.67 -24.59 -16.03
N LEU A 220 -12.32 -25.18 -17.17
CA LEU A 220 -13.19 -26.09 -17.91
C LEU A 220 -13.50 -27.38 -17.13
N GLN A 221 -12.54 -27.88 -16.34
CA GLN A 221 -12.72 -29.08 -15.53
C GLN A 221 -13.49 -28.84 -14.22
N GLY A 222 -13.73 -27.59 -13.82
CA GLY A 222 -14.37 -27.24 -12.55
C GLY A 222 -13.53 -27.59 -11.31
N SER A 223 -12.22 -27.80 -11.48
CA SER A 223 -11.27 -28.24 -10.46
C SER A 223 -10.47 -27.07 -9.86
N LEU A 224 -11.18 -26.01 -9.47
CA LEU A 224 -10.60 -24.84 -8.77
C LEU A 224 -10.20 -25.16 -7.33
#